data_AF-A0A7V5WP67-F1
#
_entry.id   AF-A0A7V5WP67-F1
#
_cell.length_a   1.000
_cell.length_b   1.000
_cell.length_c   1.000
_cell.angle_alpha   90.00
_cell.angle_beta   90.00
_cell.angle_gamma   90.00
#
_symmetry.space_group_name_H-M   'P 1'
#
loop_
_entity.id
_entity.type
_entity.pdbx_description
1 polymer ?
#
loop_
_entity_poly.entity_id
_entity_poly.type
_entity_poly.pdbx_seq_one_letter_code
_entity_poly.pdbx_strand_id
1 'polypeptide(L)'
;MIKGIKILVLSSILAFSLFVFADNKVGCPNVEYPDWESSEYVLPFAVGKTVKVQLGNCSSSYHSEQYPDKFAYDFVMDIGTEIYASRAGKVVFVEESGRDYRHPNNLVVVDH
;
A
#
# COMPACT_ATOMS: atom_id res chain seq x y z
N MET A 1 64.00 -32.86 2.39
CA MET A 1 63.30 -33.25 1.15
C MET A 1 61.81 -33.27 1.42
N ILE A 2 61.06 -32.42 0.73
CA ILE A 2 59.63 -32.17 0.89
C ILE A 2 58.84 -33.19 0.06
N LYS A 3 58.01 -34.02 0.69
CA LYS A 3 56.82 -34.72 0.14
C LYS A 3 55.97 -35.07 1.36
N GLY A 4 54.70 -34.74 1.55
CA GLY A 4 53.64 -34.17 0.74
C GLY A 4 52.40 -34.35 1.62
N ILE A 5 51.74 -33.26 2.00
CA ILE A 5 50.59 -33.23 2.90
C ILE A 5 49.40 -33.90 2.20
N LYS A 6 48.88 -34.99 2.77
CA LYS A 6 47.55 -35.52 2.40
C LYS A 6 46.52 -34.90 3.34
N ILE A 7 46.01 -33.73 2.96
CA ILE A 7 44.75 -33.21 3.52
C ILE A 7 43.64 -34.06 2.89
N LEU A 8 43.05 -34.95 3.68
CA LEU A 8 41.79 -35.60 3.35
C LEU A 8 40.70 -34.52 3.39
N VAL A 9 40.33 -33.98 2.23
CA VAL A 9 39.15 -33.12 2.10
C VAL A 9 37.94 -34.06 2.10
N LEU A 10 37.32 -34.30 3.26
CA LEU A 10 35.92 -34.73 3.26
C LEU A 10 35.10 -33.52 2.84
N SER A 11 34.68 -33.54 1.58
CA SER A 11 33.77 -32.60 0.95
C SER A 11 32.41 -32.60 1.66
N SER A 12 32.26 -31.80 2.72
CA SER A 12 30.95 -31.36 3.18
C SER A 12 30.44 -30.32 2.18
N ILE A 13 29.64 -30.77 1.21
CA ILE A 13 28.88 -29.90 0.33
C ILE A 13 27.83 -29.22 1.20
N LEU A 14 28.15 -28.03 1.70
CA LEU A 14 27.18 -27.12 2.28
C LEU A 14 26.36 -26.59 1.10
N ALA A 15 25.25 -27.25 0.78
CA ALA A 15 24.29 -26.74 -0.17
C ALA A 15 23.66 -25.48 0.43
N PHE A 16 24.25 -24.32 0.14
CA PHE A 16 23.65 -23.02 0.39
C PHE A 16 22.44 -22.92 -0.54
N SER A 17 21.27 -23.32 -0.03
CA SER A 17 20.00 -23.06 -0.69
C SER A 17 19.82 -21.54 -0.72
N LEU A 18 20.12 -20.93 -1.87
CA LEU A 18 19.66 -19.58 -2.19
C LEU A 18 18.13 -19.63 -2.29
N PHE A 19 17.47 -19.40 -1.15
CA PHE A 19 16.09 -18.97 -1.16
C PHE A 19 16.09 -17.56 -1.77
N VAL A 20 15.85 -17.49 -3.09
CA VAL A 20 15.41 -16.26 -3.71
C VAL A 20 14.00 -16.03 -3.19
N PHE A 21 13.87 -15.19 -2.16
CA PHE A 21 12.58 -14.63 -1.78
C PHE A 21 12.17 -13.71 -2.93
N ALA A 22 11.25 -14.17 -3.77
CA ALA A 22 10.53 -13.28 -4.65
C ALA A 22 9.72 -12.33 -3.76
N ASP A 23 10.21 -11.11 -3.60
CA ASP A 23 9.41 -10.00 -3.08
C ASP A 23 8.32 -9.74 -4.11
N ASN A 24 7.16 -10.37 -3.91
CA ASN A 24 5.96 -9.96 -4.62
C ASN A 24 5.66 -8.56 -4.09
N LYS A 25 6.23 -7.53 -4.73
CA LYS A 25 5.88 -6.14 -4.47
C LYS A 25 4.36 -6.03 -4.58
N VAL A 26 3.68 -6.00 -3.43
CA VAL A 26 2.24 -5.88 -3.35
C VAL A 26 1.91 -4.43 -3.66
N GLY A 27 1.17 -4.19 -4.74
CA GLY A 27 0.72 -2.86 -5.14
C GLY A 27 0.99 -2.53 -6.61
N CYS A 28 1.04 -1.23 -6.92
CA CYS A 28 1.24 -0.73 -8.27
C CYS A 28 2.65 -0.97 -8.83
N PRO A 29 2.79 -1.32 -10.13
CA PRO A 29 4.09 -1.40 -10.78
C PRO A 29 4.88 -0.09 -10.68
N ASN A 30 6.15 -0.18 -10.30
CA ASN A 30 7.07 0.96 -10.16
C ASN A 30 6.61 2.04 -9.18
N VAL A 31 5.82 1.67 -8.17
CA VAL A 31 5.48 2.54 -7.04
C VAL A 31 6.07 1.93 -5.78
N GLU A 32 6.80 2.75 -5.03
CA GLU A 32 7.31 2.37 -3.72
C GLU A 32 6.30 2.80 -2.65
N TYR A 33 5.87 1.84 -1.85
CA TYR A 33 5.03 2.07 -0.68
C TYR A 33 5.90 1.85 0.57
N PRO A 34 5.83 2.72 1.59
CA PRO A 34 6.49 2.46 2.86
C PRO A 34 5.87 1.23 3.53
N ASP A 35 6.62 0.63 4.48
CA ASP A 35 6.07 -0.40 5.34
C ASP A 35 4.87 0.17 6.11
N TRP A 36 3.75 -0.56 6.13
CA TRP A 36 2.49 -0.10 6.70
C TRP A 36 2.60 0.19 8.21
N GLU A 37 3.50 -0.49 8.94
CA GLU A 37 3.73 -0.26 10.38
C GLU A 37 4.43 1.09 10.63
N SER A 38 5.11 1.62 9.61
CA SER A 38 5.89 2.88 9.68
C SER A 38 5.27 4.03 8.87
N SER A 39 4.19 3.76 8.12
CA SER A 39 3.52 4.76 7.29
C SER A 39 2.92 5.89 8.14
N GLU A 40 3.12 7.13 7.71
CA GLU A 40 2.43 8.28 8.32
C GLU A 40 0.94 8.34 7.98
N TYR A 41 0.51 7.61 6.95
CA TYR A 41 -0.90 7.48 6.58
C TYR A 41 -1.54 6.29 7.27
N VAL A 42 -2.63 6.56 8.00
CA VAL A 42 -3.48 5.56 8.65
C VAL A 42 -4.83 5.42 7.93
N LEU A 43 -5.55 4.35 8.23
CA LEU A 43 -6.87 4.10 7.66
C LEU A 43 -7.87 5.19 8.08
N PRO A 44 -8.74 5.69 7.16
CA PRO A 44 -9.60 6.85 7.39
C PRO A 44 -10.89 6.52 8.17
N PHE A 45 -10.83 5.57 9.11
CA PHE A 45 -11.95 5.13 9.92
C PHE A 45 -11.50 4.84 11.36
N ALA A 46 -12.46 4.77 12.28
CA ALA A 46 -12.18 4.61 13.71
C ALA A 46 -11.28 3.40 14.01
N VAL A 47 -10.40 3.55 14.99
CA VAL A 47 -9.50 2.47 15.44
C VAL A 47 -10.30 1.22 15.84
N GLY A 48 -9.84 0.06 15.37
CA GLY A 48 -10.52 -1.22 15.60
C GLY A 48 -11.71 -1.50 14.68
N LYS A 49 -12.07 -0.56 13.79
CA LYS A 49 -13.08 -0.81 12.76
C LYS A 49 -12.48 -1.59 11.60
N THR A 50 -13.24 -2.57 11.11
CA THR A 50 -12.94 -3.30 9.87
C THR A 50 -13.95 -2.91 8.81
N VAL A 51 -13.46 -2.58 7.62
CA VAL A 51 -14.29 -2.30 6.44
C VAL A 51 -13.85 -3.19 5.28
N LYS A 52 -14.78 -3.45 4.35
CA LYS A 52 -14.45 -4.20 3.14
C LYS A 52 -13.84 -3.24 2.11
N VAL A 53 -12.67 -3.61 1.57
CA VAL A 53 -12.12 -2.97 0.38
C VAL A 53 -12.93 -3.43 -0.85
N GLN A 54 -13.52 -2.48 -1.57
CA GLN A 54 -14.23 -2.72 -2.82
C GLN A 54 -13.25 -2.70 -4.00
N LEU A 55 -12.41 -1.65 -4.06
CA LEU A 55 -11.41 -1.43 -5.10
C LEU A 55 -10.08 -1.00 -4.44
N GLY A 56 -8.99 -1.56 -4.94
CA GLY A 56 -7.65 -1.35 -4.41
C GLY A 56 -6.82 -0.39 -5.25
N ASN A 57 -5.62 -0.07 -4.79
CA ASN A 57 -4.66 0.64 -5.62
C ASN A 57 -4.35 -0.14 -6.90
N CYS A 58 -4.16 0.57 -8.01
CA CYS A 58 -3.97 -0.02 -9.34
C CYS A 58 -5.06 -0.98 -9.81
N SER A 59 -6.28 -0.88 -9.27
CA SER A 59 -7.43 -1.59 -9.81
C SER A 59 -8.11 -0.82 -10.95
N SER A 60 -9.26 -1.34 -11.38
CA SER A 60 -10.20 -0.62 -12.22
C SER A 60 -10.96 0.44 -11.41
N SER A 61 -11.48 1.48 -12.07
CA SER A 61 -12.00 2.74 -11.48
C SER A 61 -10.91 3.77 -11.22
N TYR A 62 -11.30 5.02 -11.39
CA TYR A 62 -10.46 6.08 -11.93
C TYR A 62 -10.90 7.40 -11.29
N HIS A 63 -10.06 7.96 -10.41
CA HIS A 63 -10.40 9.05 -9.50
C HIS A 63 -9.53 10.30 -9.70
N SER A 64 -8.49 10.22 -10.52
CA SER A 64 -7.61 11.32 -10.87
C SER A 64 -7.19 11.27 -12.35
N GLU A 65 -6.63 12.34 -12.90
CA GLU A 65 -6.12 12.33 -14.29
C GLU A 65 -4.94 11.35 -14.48
N GLN A 66 -4.29 10.92 -13.40
CA GLN A 66 -3.15 10.01 -13.43
C GLN A 66 -3.60 8.56 -13.24
N TYR A 67 -3.83 7.87 -14.36
CA TYR A 67 -4.22 6.45 -14.36
C TYR A 67 -3.04 5.49 -14.44
N PRO A 68 -3.10 4.31 -13.79
CA PRO A 68 -4.10 3.93 -12.79
C PRO A 68 -3.90 4.65 -11.45
N ASP A 69 -4.93 4.73 -10.61
CA ASP A 69 -4.83 5.41 -9.30
C ASP A 69 -3.88 4.63 -8.37
N LYS A 70 -2.72 5.24 -8.10
CA LYS A 70 -1.64 4.58 -7.35
C LYS A 70 -1.86 4.57 -5.84
N PHE A 71 -2.67 5.52 -5.34
CA PHE A 71 -2.85 5.81 -3.93
C PHE A 71 -4.33 5.90 -3.51
N ALA A 72 -5.24 5.43 -4.36
CA ALA A 72 -6.67 5.42 -4.07
C ALA A 72 -7.15 4.02 -3.67
N TYR A 73 -8.13 3.99 -2.78
CA TYR A 73 -8.83 2.78 -2.33
C TYR A 73 -10.29 3.13 -2.12
N ASP A 74 -11.18 2.23 -2.52
CA ASP A 74 -12.61 2.36 -2.26
C ASP A 74 -13.02 1.37 -1.18
N PHE A 75 -13.74 1.88 -0.19
CA PHE A 75 -14.25 1.09 0.93
C PHE A 75 -15.77 1.01 0.86
N VAL A 76 -16.33 -0.17 1.15
CA VAL A 76 -17.78 -0.33 1.31
C VAL A 76 -18.18 0.19 2.68
N MET A 77 -19.03 1.23 2.70
CA MET A 77 -19.46 1.91 3.92
C MET A 77 -20.93 2.33 3.81
N ASP A 78 -21.64 2.34 4.93
CA ASP A 78 -23.01 2.87 5.00
C ASP A 78 -22.99 4.41 4.98
N ILE A 79 -24.02 5.03 4.39
CA ILE A 79 -24.19 6.50 4.41
C ILE A 79 -24.25 6.99 5.86
N GLY A 80 -23.51 8.07 6.16
CA GLY A 80 -23.40 8.64 7.50
C GLY A 80 -22.30 8.00 8.36
N THR A 81 -21.54 7.05 7.83
CA THR A 81 -20.34 6.55 8.53
C THR A 81 -19.31 7.67 8.69
N GLU A 82 -18.82 7.85 9.91
CA GLU A 82 -17.72 8.78 10.18
C GLU A 82 -16.43 8.37 9.44
N ILE A 83 -15.81 9.37 8.82
CA ILE A 83 -14.50 9.27 8.17
C ILE A 83 -13.52 10.21 8.86
N TYR A 84 -12.26 9.79 8.94
CA TYR A 84 -11.19 10.50 9.63
C TYR A 84 -10.08 10.82 8.63
N ALA A 85 -9.37 11.94 8.81
CA ALA A 85 -8.22 12.23 7.96
C ALA A 85 -7.13 11.17 8.15
N SER A 86 -6.65 10.60 7.04
CA SER A 86 -5.60 9.57 7.07
C SER A 86 -4.25 10.08 7.57
N ARG A 87 -4.02 11.40 7.55
CA ARG A 87 -2.82 12.05 8.10
C ARG A 87 -3.22 13.41 8.64
N ALA A 88 -2.52 13.87 9.67
CA ALA A 88 -2.66 15.24 10.16
C ALA A 88 -2.25 16.24 9.07
N GLY A 89 -2.93 17.38 9.02
CA GLY A 89 -2.69 18.39 8.01
C GLY A 89 -3.71 19.52 8.09
N LYS A 90 -3.77 20.34 7.03
CA LYS A 90 -4.68 21.46 6.90
C LYS A 90 -5.69 21.19 5.78
N VAL A 91 -6.98 21.39 6.05
CA VAL A 91 -7.99 21.39 4.99
C VAL A 91 -7.72 22.57 4.05
N VAL A 92 -7.48 22.28 2.77
CA VAL A 92 -7.17 23.30 1.75
C VAL A 92 -8.24 23.41 0.67
N PHE A 93 -9.13 22.42 0.56
CA PHE A 93 -10.26 22.45 -0.37
C PHE A 93 -11.41 21.60 0.14
N VAL A 94 -12.64 22.08 -0.09
CA VAL A 94 -13.89 21.40 0.24
C VAL A 94 -14.86 21.62 -0.92
N GLU A 95 -15.44 20.53 -1.43
CA GLU A 95 -16.55 20.49 -2.39
C GLU A 95 -17.75 19.78 -1.74
N GLU A 96 -18.90 20.45 -1.72
CA GLU A 96 -20.13 19.99 -1.03
C GLU A 96 -21.36 20.03 -1.94
N SER A 97 -21.20 20.41 -3.22
CA SER A 97 -22.29 20.49 -4.18
C SER A 97 -22.70 19.13 -4.76
N GLY A 98 -22.01 18.07 -4.34
CA GLY A 98 -22.26 16.72 -4.82
C GLY A 98 -23.65 16.22 -4.46
N ARG A 99 -24.21 15.43 -5.37
CA ARG A 99 -25.51 14.78 -5.21
C ARG A 99 -25.37 13.32 -5.57
N ASP A 100 -26.06 12.47 -4.83
CA ASP A 100 -26.01 11.02 -5.03
C ASP A 100 -26.13 10.63 -6.51
N TYR A 101 -25.20 9.79 -6.95
CA TYR A 101 -25.11 9.28 -8.32
C TYR A 101 -24.88 10.36 -9.41
N ARG A 102 -24.37 11.54 -9.06
CA ARG A 102 -24.02 12.62 -9.99
C ARG A 102 -22.60 13.11 -9.73
N HIS A 103 -22.02 13.78 -10.74
CA HIS A 103 -20.76 14.50 -10.61
C HIS A 103 -21.03 16.01 -10.47
N PRO A 104 -20.28 16.75 -9.62
CA PRO A 104 -19.19 16.28 -8.76
C PRO A 104 -19.68 15.43 -7.58
N ASN A 105 -18.77 14.65 -6.98
CA ASN A 105 -18.97 14.08 -5.65
C ASN A 105 -18.53 15.11 -4.60
N ASN A 106 -18.93 14.91 -3.34
CA ASN A 106 -18.35 15.68 -2.23
C ASN A 106 -16.88 15.26 -2.03
N LEU A 107 -16.02 16.22 -1.74
CA LEU A 107 -14.57 16.03 -1.60
C LEU A 107 -13.99 16.93 -0.50
N VAL A 108 -13.07 16.39 0.28
CA VAL A 108 -12.22 17.15 1.20
C VAL A 108 -10.77 16.85 0.87
N VAL A 109 -9.95 17.89 0.70
CA VAL A 109 -8.50 17.78 0.46
C VAL A 109 -7.75 18.34 1.66
N VAL A 110 -6.82 17.54 2.18
CA VAL A 110 -5.95 17.88 3.30
C VAL A 110 -4.51 17.93 2.81
N ASP A 111 -3.85 19.07 3.02
CA ASP A 111 -2.42 19.29 2.75
C ASP A 111 -1.59 18.99 4.00
N HIS A 112 -0.45 18.30 3.84
CA HIS A 112 0.35 17.73 4.94
C HIS A 112 1.85 17.87 4.71
#